data_AF-A0A2E5EPJ2-F1
#
_entry.id   AF-A0A2E5EPJ2-F1
#
_cell.length_a   1.000
_cell.length_b   1.000
_cell.length_c   1.000
_cell.angle_alpha   90.00
_cell.angle_beta   90.00
_cell.angle_gamma   90.00
#
_symmetry.space_group_name_H-M   'P 1'
#
loop_
_entity.id
_entity.type
_entity.pdbx_description
1 polymer ?
#
loop_
_entity_poly.entity_id
_entity_poly.type
_entity_poly.pdbx_seq_one_letter_code
_entity_poly.pdbx_strand_id
1 'polypeptide(L)'
;MTRKQILDMYFMDARCKLIDIAAFLDRVERSEGRDDFRIKSFRKAIDEVIGNKKNKARRVLLSLSDPTSKPIAKAPGKGACGAWPGKS
;
A
#
# COMPACT_ATOMS: atom_id res chain seq x y z
N MET A 1 -24.31 4.16 11.12
CA MET A 1 -24.47 3.80 9.70
C MET A 1 -24.60 2.30 9.57
N THR A 2 -25.54 1.82 8.75
CA THR A 2 -25.69 0.39 8.43
C THR A 2 -24.66 -0.05 7.38
N ARG A 3 -24.47 -1.36 7.21
CA ARG A 3 -23.61 -1.90 6.14
C ARG A 3 -24.05 -1.43 4.76
N LYS A 4 -25.36 -1.38 4.51
CA LYS A 4 -25.93 -0.90 3.25
C LYS A 4 -25.60 0.57 3.00
N GLN A 5 -25.78 1.43 4.00
CA GLN A 5 -25.44 2.86 3.89
C GLN A 5 -23.95 3.08 3.56
N ILE A 6 -23.05 2.29 4.17
CA ILE A 6 -21.62 2.37 3.84
C ILE A 6 -21.34 1.93 2.40
N LEU A 7 -21.98 0.85 1.93
CA LEU A 7 -21.82 0.40 0.55
C LEU A 7 -22.35 1.45 -0.43
N ASP A 8 -23.55 1.99 -0.20
CA ASP A 8 -24.15 3.01 -1.05
C ASP A 8 -23.26 4.27 -1.16
N MET A 9 -22.59 4.66 -0.06
CA MET A 9 -21.71 5.82 -0.04
C MET A 9 -20.33 5.60 -0.69
N TYR A 10 -19.69 4.44 -0.48
CA TYR A 10 -18.26 4.26 -0.78
C TYR A 10 -17.95 3.19 -1.83
N PHE A 11 -18.91 2.35 -2.20
CA PHE A 11 -18.64 1.19 -3.07
C PHE A 11 -18.11 1.59 -4.45
N MET A 12 -18.69 2.62 -5.07
CA MET A 12 -18.28 3.03 -6.43
C MET A 12 -16.85 3.57 -6.49
N ASP A 13 -16.47 4.37 -5.50
CA ASP A 13 -15.09 4.89 -5.38
C ASP A 13 -14.10 3.77 -5.04
N ALA A 14 -14.46 2.86 -4.12
CA ALA A 14 -13.64 1.69 -3.80
C ALA A 14 -13.46 0.77 -5.02
N ARG A 15 -14.52 0.55 -5.82
CA ARG A 15 -14.46 -0.22 -7.07
C ARG A 15 -13.52 0.41 -8.08
N CYS A 16 -13.57 1.73 -8.26
CA CYS A 16 -12.67 2.46 -9.15
C CYS A 16 -11.20 2.23 -8.75
N LYS A 17 -10.90 2.41 -7.46
CA LYS A 17 -9.54 2.21 -6.91
C LYS A 17 -9.04 0.77 -7.09
N LEU A 18 -9.91 -0.23 -6.97
CA LEU A 18 -9.53 -1.62 -7.24
C LEU A 18 -9.11 -1.84 -8.70
N ILE A 19 -9.82 -1.23 -9.66
CA ILE A 19 -9.48 -1.31 -11.08
C ILE A 19 -8.15 -0.60 -11.35
N ASP A 20 -7.93 0.57 -10.76
CA ASP A 20 -6.67 1.31 -10.91
C ASP A 20 -5.47 0.53 -10.36
N ILE A 21 -5.64 -0.11 -9.20
CA ILE A 21 -4.61 -0.97 -8.60
C ILE A 21 -4.30 -2.16 -9.51
N ALA A 22 -5.32 -2.85 -10.04
CA ALA A 22 -5.12 -3.97 -10.96
C ALA A 22 -4.37 -3.52 -12.23
N ALA A 23 -4.81 -2.43 -12.85
CA ALA A 23 -4.17 -1.90 -14.05
C ALA A 23 -2.73 -1.40 -13.78
N PHE A 24 -2.43 -0.92 -12.57
CA PHE A 24 -1.06 -0.59 -12.17
C PHE A 24 -0.19 -1.86 -12.13
N LEU A 25 -0.67 -2.94 -11.50
CA LEU A 25 0.05 -4.21 -11.43
C LEU A 25 0.29 -4.80 -12.82
N ASP A 26 -0.71 -4.78 -13.71
CA ASP A 26 -0.57 -5.24 -15.10
C ASP A 26 0.50 -4.46 -15.89
N ARG A 27 0.71 -3.18 -15.58
CA ARG A 27 1.77 -2.37 -16.20
C ARG A 27 3.13 -2.73 -15.64
N VAL A 28 3.24 -2.95 -14.33
CA VAL A 28 4.49 -3.39 -13.70
C VAL A 28 4.91 -4.76 -14.25
N GLU A 29 3.99 -5.72 -14.35
CA GLU A 29 4.29 -7.08 -14.78
C GLU A 29 4.65 -7.20 -16.26
N ARG A 30 4.19 -6.27 -17.11
CA ARG A 30 4.57 -6.19 -18.52
C ARG A 30 5.86 -5.41 -18.78
N SER A 31 6.41 -4.75 -17.75
CA SER A 31 7.61 -3.92 -17.89
C SER A 31 8.87 -4.76 -17.75
N GLU A 32 9.92 -4.39 -18.49
CA GLU A 32 11.24 -5.00 -18.35
C GLU A 32 11.98 -4.46 -17.11
N GLY A 33 12.90 -5.27 -16.56
CA GLY A 33 13.76 -4.88 -15.44
C GLY A 33 13.67 -5.82 -14.24
N ARG A 34 14.36 -5.46 -13.16
CA ARG A 34 14.33 -6.23 -11.89
C ARG A 34 13.26 -5.67 -10.96
N ASP A 35 12.71 -6.54 -10.12
CA ASP A 35 11.79 -6.17 -9.05
C ASP A 35 12.36 -5.10 -8.11
N ASP A 36 11.61 -4.02 -7.94
CA ASP A 36 11.87 -2.95 -6.98
C ASP A 36 11.30 -3.29 -5.58
N PHE A 37 11.90 -2.80 -4.50
CA PHE A 37 11.39 -3.06 -3.14
C PHE A 37 9.95 -2.55 -2.96
N ARG A 38 9.54 -1.50 -3.69
CA ARG A 38 8.19 -0.92 -3.63
C ARG A 38 7.13 -1.92 -4.06
N ILE A 39 7.35 -2.75 -5.09
CA ILE A 39 6.34 -3.73 -5.52
C ILE A 39 6.16 -4.83 -4.48
N LYS A 40 7.24 -5.23 -3.80
CA LYS A 40 7.19 -6.21 -2.71
C LYS A 40 6.39 -5.67 -1.52
N SER A 41 6.68 -4.43 -1.11
CA SER A 41 5.94 -3.77 -0.03
C SER A 41 4.47 -3.52 -0.39
N PHE A 42 4.18 -3.18 -1.64
CA PHE A 42 2.83 -2.96 -2.13
C PHE A 42 1.99 -4.24 -2.11
N ARG A 43 2.53 -5.37 -2.57
CA ARG A 43 1.86 -6.69 -2.49
C ARG A 43 1.53 -7.07 -1.05
N LYS A 44 2.47 -6.85 -0.11
CA LYS A 44 2.22 -7.04 1.33
C LYS A 44 1.09 -6.14 1.86
N ALA A 45 0.99 -4.90 1.38
CA ALA A 45 -0.07 -3.99 1.77
C ALA A 45 -1.46 -4.48 1.28
N ILE A 46 -1.54 -5.07 0.09
CA ILE A 46 -2.78 -5.70 -0.42
C ILE A 46 -3.23 -6.82 0.53
N ASP A 47 -2.32 -7.67 0.99
CA ASP A 47 -2.63 -8.76 1.92
C ASP A 47 -3.22 -8.27 3.25
N GLU A 48 -2.90 -7.04 3.69
CA GLU A 48 -3.48 -6.43 4.88
C GLU A 48 -4.95 -6.04 4.71
N VAL A 49 -5.44 -5.90 3.47
CA VAL A 49 -6.83 -5.58 3.15
C VAL A 49 -7.69 -6.86 3.07
N ILE A 50 -7.12 -7.99 2.68
CA ILE A 50 -7.85 -9.25 2.47
C ILE A 50 -8.25 -9.92 3.81
N GLY A 51 -9.38 -10.65 3.81
CA GLY A 51 -9.86 -11.46 4.95
C GLY A 51 -10.51 -10.65 6.09
N ASN A 52 -10.63 -11.24 7.28
CA ASN A 52 -11.33 -10.65 8.44
C ASN A 52 -10.44 -9.78 9.35
N LYS A 53 -9.31 -9.26 8.83
CA LYS A 53 -8.40 -8.37 9.59
C LYS A 53 -9.12 -7.09 10.05
N LYS A 54 -8.99 -6.74 11.33
CA LYS A 54 -9.40 -5.44 11.89
C LYS A 54 -8.36 -4.35 11.56
N ASN A 55 -8.79 -3.09 11.52
CA ASN A 55 -7.93 -1.91 11.32
C ASN A 55 -7.11 -1.94 10.02
N LYS A 56 -7.73 -2.36 8.91
CA LYS A 56 -7.07 -2.54 7.59
C LYS A 56 -6.29 -1.32 7.13
N ALA A 57 -6.86 -0.11 7.24
CA ALA A 57 -6.18 1.13 6.86
C ALA A 57 -4.88 1.36 7.65
N ARG A 58 -4.91 1.16 8.98
CA ARG A 58 -3.71 1.26 9.83
C ARG A 58 -2.66 0.22 9.44
N ARG A 59 -3.09 -1.00 9.10
CA ARG A 59 -2.19 -2.08 8.69
C ARG A 59 -1.51 -1.79 7.36
N VAL A 60 -2.26 -1.30 6.38
CA VAL A 60 -1.71 -0.82 5.10
C VAL A 60 -0.66 0.27 5.34
N LEU A 61 -1.00 1.31 6.13
CA LEU A 61 -0.08 2.39 6.47
C LEU A 61 1.22 1.84 7.06
N LEU A 62 1.12 1.00 8.09
CA LEU A 62 2.29 0.46 8.77
C LEU A 62 3.11 -0.51 7.92
N SER A 63 2.48 -1.25 7.00
CA SER A 63 3.19 -2.14 6.08
C SER A 63 4.11 -1.41 5.10
N LEU A 64 3.83 -0.12 4.85
CA LEU A 64 4.60 0.76 3.98
C LEU A 64 5.53 1.72 4.76
N SER A 65 5.42 1.77 6.09
CA SER A 65 6.15 2.72 6.93
C SER A 65 7.47 2.15 7.45
N ASP A 66 8.42 3.04 7.75
CA ASP A 66 9.60 2.71 8.55
C ASP A 66 9.15 2.38 9.99
N PRO A 67 9.43 1.16 10.51
CA PRO A 67 9.04 0.77 11.85
C PRO A 67 10.04 1.25 12.92
N THR A 68 11.14 1.89 12.54
CA THR A 68 12.18 2.32 13.47
C THR A 68 11.75 3.57 14.24
N SER A 69 12.05 3.58 15.54
CA SER A 69 11.81 4.73 16.42
C SER A 69 13.04 5.62 16.59
N LYS A 70 14.21 5.14 16.14
CA LYS A 70 15.46 5.89 16.17
C LYS A 70 15.60 6.66 14.86
N PRO A 71 15.66 8.00 14.89
CA PRO A 71 15.89 8.78 13.69
C PRO A 71 17.20 8.37 13.02
N ILE A 72 17.20 8.33 11.69
CA ILE A 72 18.43 8.24 10.92
C ILE A 72 19.25 9.53 11.07
N ALA A 73 20.58 9.41 11.07
CA ALA A 73 21.47 10.55 11.30
C ALA A 73 21.33 11.64 10.23
N LYS A 74 20.97 11.27 9.00
CA LYS A 74 20.76 12.18 7.88
C LYS A 74 19.68 11.63 6.96
N ALA A 75 18.76 12.50 6.53
CA ALA A 75 17.75 12.12 5.54
C ALA A 75 18.42 11.84 4.17
N PRO A 76 18.05 10.76 3.47
CA PRO A 76 18.63 10.41 2.16
C PRO A 76 18.20 11.38 1.04
N GLY A 77 17.29 12.32 1.32
CA GLY A 77 16.79 13.32 0.40
C GLY A 77 15.56 14.04 0.96
N LYS A 78 14.85 14.80 0.11
CA LYS A 78 13.64 15.55 0.48
C LYS A 78 12.31 14.82 0.22
N GLY A 79 12.34 13.54 -0.17
CA GLY A 79 11.14 12.81 -0.58
C GLY A 79 10.93 11.48 0.14
N ALA A 80 9.74 11.28 0.70
CA ALA A 80 9.27 9.95 1.04
C ALA A 80 8.86 9.23 -0.27
N CYS A 81 9.34 8.00 -0.46
CA CYS A 81 9.02 7.21 -1.65
C CYS A 81 7.76 6.32 -1.49
N GLY A 82 7.10 6.39 -0.33
CA GLY A 82 5.83 5.69 -0.06
C GLY A 82 5.96 4.21 0.32
N ALA A 83 7.17 3.68 0.45
CA ALA A 83 7.44 2.36 1.00
C ALA A 83 8.78 2.37 1.77
N TRP A 84 8.93 1.46 2.74
CA TRP A 84 10.19 1.29 3.46
C TRP A 84 11.08 0.24 2.76
N PRO A 85 12.32 0.59 2.38
CA PRO A 85 13.25 -0.34 1.72
C PRO A 85 13.85 -1.37 2.69
N GLY A 86 13.56 -1.28 3.98
CA GLY A 86 14.21 -2.07 5.02
C GLY A 86 15.45 -1.37 5.58
N LYS A 87 16.20 -2.09 6.41
CA LYS A 87 17.51 -1.62 6.89
C LYS A 87 18.52 -1.79 5.76
N SER A 88 19.26 -0.72 5.46
CA SER A 88 20.47 -0.76 4.64
C SER A 88 21.60 -1.55 5.32
#